data_AF-A0A381KJG6-F1
#
_entry.id   AF-A0A381KJG6-F1
#
_cell.length_a   1.000
_cell.length_b   1.000
_cell.length_c   1.000
_cell.angle_alpha   90.00
_cell.angle_beta   90.00
_cell.angle_gamma   90.00
#
_symmetry.space_group_name_H-M   'P 1'
#
loop_
_entity.id
_entity.type
_entity.pdbx_description
1 polymer ?
#
loop_
_entity_poly.entity_id
_entity_poly.type
_entity_poly.pdbx_seq_one_letter_code
_entity_poly.pdbx_strand_id
1 'polypeptide(L)'
;MYFLGVDGGGTKTTFTLVDEELNIVGTITKGTCHYNQIGFDNLTKLLITGLEEVCKDAKINVEEITYAFVGLAGYGKNKRSIVCIRSSNKKCI
;
A
#
# COMPACT_ATOMS: atom_id res chain seq x y z
N MET A 1 -17.08 -2.57 -6.55
CA MET A 1 -15.77 -3.18 -6.24
C MET A 1 -14.72 -2.09 -6.15
N TYR A 2 -13.63 -2.28 -5.39
CA TYR A 2 -12.56 -1.28 -5.31
C TYR A 2 -11.17 -1.85 -5.60
N PHE A 3 -10.28 -0.99 -6.10
CA PHE A 3 -8.88 -1.32 -6.38
C PHE A 3 -7.96 -0.31 -5.71
N LEU A 4 -6.90 -0.82 -5.08
CA LEU A 4 -5.92 0.00 -4.38
C LEU A 4 -4.61 0.06 -5.18
N GLY A 5 -4.13 1.26 -5.49
CA GLY A 5 -2.77 1.51 -5.93
C GLY A 5 -1.93 2.09 -4.79
N VAL A 6 -0.73 1.55 -4.57
CA VAL A 6 0.27 2.09 -3.66
C VAL A 6 1.55 2.36 -4.44
N ASP A 7 1.94 3.63 -4.54
CA ASP A 7 3.18 4.06 -5.16
C ASP A 7 4.10 4.69 -4.11
N GLY A 8 5.14 3.95 -3.74
CA GLY A 8 6.09 4.30 -2.72
C GLY A 8 7.48 4.58 -3.29
N GLY A 9 7.94 5.82 -3.14
CA GLY A 9 9.28 6.26 -3.49
C GLY A 9 10.22 6.39 -2.29
N GLY A 10 11.35 7.07 -2.51
CA GLY A 10 12.35 7.37 -1.48
C GLY A 10 11.97 8.50 -0.52
N THR A 11 10.89 9.24 -0.80
CA THR A 11 10.47 10.41 -0.01
C THR A 11 9.00 10.33 0.43
N LYS A 12 8.13 9.80 -0.44
CA LYS A 12 6.68 9.75 -0.21
C LYS A 12 6.11 8.42 -0.66
N THR A 13 4.95 8.09 -0.11
CA THR A 13 4.14 6.94 -0.50
C THR A 13 2.71 7.39 -0.68
N THR A 14 2.14 7.17 -1.86
CA THR A 14 0.78 7.57 -2.19
C THR A 14 -0.10 6.32 -2.29
N PHE A 15 -1.26 6.38 -1.64
CA PHE A 15 -2.29 5.37 -1.72
C PHE A 15 -3.45 5.98 -2.49
N THR A 16 -3.90 5.31 -3.55
CA THR A 16 -5.00 5.75 -4.40
C THR A 16 -6.01 4.63 -4.49
N LEU A 17 -7.24 4.91 -4.09
CA LEU A 17 -8.35 3.97 -4.16
C LEU A 17 -9.25 4.38 -5.32
N VAL A 18 -9.59 3.41 -6.17
CA VAL A 18 -10.50 3.60 -7.30
C VAL A 18 -11.67 2.63 -7.24
N ASP A 19 -12.83 3.06 -7.74
CA ASP A 19 -14.01 2.21 -7.93
C ASP A 19 -13.93 1.40 -9.24
N GLU A 20 -15.00 0.69 -9.58
CA GLU A 20 -15.09 -0.16 -10.76
C GLU A 20 -15.23 0.62 -12.08
N GLU A 21 -15.72 1.86 -11.99
CA GLU A 21 -15.74 2.83 -13.08
C GLU A 21 -14.42 3.59 -13.23
N LEU A 22 -13.40 3.25 -12.44
CA LEU A 22 -12.07 3.87 -12.40
C LEU A 22 -12.06 5.33 -11.90
N ASN A 23 -13.09 5.75 -11.16
CA ASN A 23 -13.07 7.03 -10.46
C ASN A 23 -12.19 6.93 -9.21
N ILE A 24 -11.45 8.00 -8.92
CA ILE A 24 -10.69 8.10 -7.68
C ILE A 24 -11.65 8.44 -6.54
N VAL A 25 -11.81 7.51 -5.60
CA VAL A 25 -12.70 7.65 -4.44
C VAL A 25 -11.95 7.98 -3.15
N GLY A 26 -10.62 7.86 -3.15
CA GLY A 26 -9.78 8.23 -2.03
C GLY A 26 -8.32 8.36 -2.45
N THR A 27 -7.60 9.32 -1.87
CA THR A 27 -6.15 9.41 -2.02
C THR A 27 -5.52 9.99 -0.77
N ILE A 28 -4.49 9.33 -0.28
CA ILE A 28 -3.68 9.83 0.84
C ILE A 28 -2.19 9.75 0.48
N THR A 29 -1.39 10.55 1.15
CA THR A 29 0.07 10.51 1.01
C THR A 29 0.74 10.45 2.37
N LYS A 30 1.66 9.51 2.50
CA LYS A 30 2.51 9.27 3.67
C LYS A 30 3.98 9.53 3.34
N GLY A 31 4.85 9.31 4.32
CA GLY A 31 6.30 9.42 4.17
C GLY A 31 6.90 8.33 3.27
N THR A 32 8.23 8.25 3.27
CA THR A 32 9.01 7.29 2.48
C THR A 32 8.63 5.83 2.79
N CYS A 33 8.57 4.98 1.76
CA CYS A 33 8.46 3.53 1.94
C CYS A 33 9.83 2.83 1.93
N HIS A 34 10.92 3.58 1.79
CA HIS A 34 12.22 3.00 1.54
C HIS A 34 12.74 2.27 2.79
N TYR A 35 12.68 0.94 2.79
CA TYR A 35 12.96 0.13 3.97
C TYR A 35 14.38 0.32 4.52
N ASN A 36 15.37 0.72 3.72
CA ASN A 36 16.71 1.04 4.25
C ASN A 36 16.72 2.34 5.09
N GLN A 37 15.74 3.23 4.91
CA GLN A 37 15.62 4.48 5.69
C GLN A 37 14.80 4.28 6.95
N ILE A 38 13.68 3.56 6.86
CA ILE A 38 12.71 3.45 7.96
C ILE A 38 12.67 2.06 8.62
N GLY A 39 13.28 1.04 8.03
CA GLY A 39 13.18 -0.35 8.49
C GLY A 39 11.86 -1.04 8.09
N PHE A 40 11.83 -2.37 8.18
CA PHE A 40 10.66 -3.17 7.75
C PHE A 40 9.44 -3.00 8.66
N ASP A 41 9.63 -2.78 9.96
CA ASP A 41 8.52 -2.60 10.90
C ASP A 41 7.77 -1.29 10.62
N ASN A 42 8.50 -0.20 10.39
CA ASN A 42 7.88 1.08 10.05
C ASN A 42 7.29 1.06 8.64
N LEU A 43 7.89 0.33 7.69
CA LEU A 43 7.28 0.10 6.38
C LEU A 43 5.93 -0.62 6.53
N THR A 44 5.89 -1.68 7.33
CA THR A 44 4.65 -2.44 7.58
C THR A 44 3.58 -1.55 8.23
N LYS A 45 3.96 -0.77 9.26
CA LYS A 45 3.05 0.21 9.88
C LYS A 45 2.56 1.26 8.88
N LEU A 46 3.44 1.77 8.03
CA LEU A 46 3.09 2.77 7.01
C LEU A 46 2.07 2.21 6.01
N LEU A 47 2.24 0.96 5.58
CA LEU A 47 1.30 0.30 4.67
C LEU A 47 -0.06 0.05 5.33
N ILE A 48 -0.09 -0.46 6.56
CA ILE A 48 -1.33 -0.73 7.30
C ILE A 48 -2.09 0.57 7.57
N THR A 49 -1.43 1.57 8.15
CA THR A 49 -2.06 2.86 8.46
C THR A 49 -2.52 3.59 7.20
N GLY A 50 -1.77 3.48 6.10
CA GLY A 50 -2.18 4.06 4.83
C GLY A 50 -3.43 3.39 4.24
N LEU A 51 -3.50 2.06 4.30
CA LEU A 51 -4.69 1.31 3.91
C LEU A 51 -5.92 1.70 4.75
N GLU A 52 -5.78 1.70 6.07
CA GLU A 52 -6.89 2.02 6.98
C GLU A 52 -7.41 3.45 6.78
N GLU A 53 -6.52 4.42 6.61
CA GLU A 53 -6.91 5.81 6.39
C GLU A 53 -7.60 6.03 5.05
N VAL A 54 -7.08 5.45 3.95
CA VAL A 54 -7.72 5.63 2.63
C VAL A 54 -9.09 4.97 2.56
N CYS A 55 -9.26 3.80 3.20
CA CYS A 55 -10.56 3.15 3.32
C CYS A 55 -11.53 3.98 4.16
N LYS A 56 -11.06 4.52 5.30
CA LYS A 56 -11.87 5.36 6.17
C LYS A 56 -12.34 6.63 5.46
N ASP A 57 -11.46 7.30 4.72
CA ASP A 57 -11.79 8.52 3.98
C ASP A 57 -12.79 8.25 2.85
N ALA A 58 -12.63 7.11 2.15
CA ALA A 58 -13.56 6.65 1.12
C ALA A 58 -14.86 6.04 1.69
N LYS A 59 -14.95 5.84 3.01
CA LYS A 59 -16.08 5.20 3.72
C LYS A 59 -16.38 3.78 3.24
N ILE A 60 -15.34 3.01 2.98
CA ILE A 60 -15.45 1.60 2.59
C ILE A 60 -14.75 0.70 3.62
N ASN A 61 -15.08 -0.58 3.60
CA ASN A 61 -14.37 -1.60 4.36
C ASN A 61 -13.23 -2.19 3.52
N VAL A 62 -12.19 -2.72 4.17
CA VAL A 62 -11.03 -3.32 3.50
C VAL A 62 -11.43 -4.54 2.66
N GLU A 63 -12.47 -5.26 3.08
CA GLU A 63 -13.02 -6.43 2.38
C GLU A 63 -13.63 -6.09 1.02
N GLU A 64 -13.92 -4.82 0.75
CA GLU A 64 -14.47 -4.35 -0.53
C GLU A 64 -13.37 -4.10 -1.58
N ILE A 65 -12.10 -4.09 -1.17
CA ILE A 65 -10.94 -4.02 -2.05
C ILE A 65 -10.71 -5.39 -2.68
N THR A 66 -10.87 -5.47 -3.99
CA THR A 66 -10.72 -6.70 -4.77
C THR A 66 -9.25 -6.98 -5.09
N TYR A 67 -8.48 -5.96 -5.45
CA TYR A 67 -7.06 -6.08 -5.75
C TYR A 67 -6.28 -4.88 -5.23
N ALA A 68 -5.01 -5.14 -4.86
CA ALA A 68 -4.06 -4.10 -4.50
C ALA A 68 -2.77 -4.24 -5.33
N PHE A 69 -2.31 -3.13 -5.89
CA PHE A 69 -1.07 -3.02 -6.64
C PHE A 69 -0.09 -2.19 -5.82
N VAL A 70 1.07 -2.77 -5.50
CA VAL A 70 2.02 -2.16 -4.55
C VAL A 70 3.39 -2.02 -5.20
N GLY A 71 3.70 -0.80 -5.66
CA GLY A 71 5.02 -0.41 -6.17
C GLY A 71 5.82 0.25 -5.06
N LEU A 72 6.87 -0.41 -4.56
CA LEU A 72 7.72 0.15 -3.49
C LEU A 72 9.17 0.24 -3.94
N ALA A 73 9.79 1.39 -3.69
CA ALA A 73 11.19 1.62 -3.97
C ALA A 73 12.08 0.60 -3.23
N GLY A 74 12.86 -0.17 -4.01
CA GLY A 74 13.77 -1.19 -3.48
C GLY A 74 13.12 -2.57 -3.26
N TYR A 75 11.81 -2.71 -3.46
CA TYR A 75 11.17 -4.03 -3.51
C TYR A 75 11.70 -4.84 -4.71
N GLY A 76 11.92 -6.14 -4.53
CA GLY A 76 12.47 -7.01 -5.58
C GLY A 76 13.99 -6.95 -5.78
N LYS A 77 14.69 -5.94 -5.24
CA LYS A 77 16.17 -5.84 -5.36
C LYS A 77 16.94 -6.88 -4.54
N ASN A 78 16.29 -7.57 -3.59
CA ASN A 78 16.92 -8.60 -2.76
C ASN A 78 15.91 -9.69 -2.34
N LYS A 79 16.35 -10.95 -2.21
CA LYS A 79 15.47 -12.07 -1.84
C LYS A 79 14.73 -11.86 -0.50
N ARG A 80 15.34 -11.13 0.45
CA ARG A 80 14.72 -10.81 1.76
C ARG A 80 13.53 -9.85 1.66
N SER A 81 13.60 -8.82 0.81
CA SER A 81 12.50 -7.86 0.67
C SER A 81 11.26 -8.51 0.06
N ILE A 82 11.45 -9.51 -0.81
CA ILE A 82 10.38 -10.32 -1.40
C ILE A 82 9.67 -11.19 -0.36
N VAL A 83 10.41 -11.84 0.54
CA VAL A 83 9.86 -12.77 1.54
C VAL A 83 9.09 -12.03 2.65
N CYS A 84 9.60 -10.90 3.15
CA CYS A 84 8.95 -10.15 4.22
C CYS A 84 7.62 -9.52 3.77
N ILE A 85 7.58 -8.90 2.59
CA ILE A 85 6.37 -8.22 2.11
C ILE A 85 5.29 -9.21 1.63
N ARG A 86 5.67 -10.35 1.02
CA ARG A 86 4.70 -11.42 0.69
C ARG A 86 4.10 -12.09 1.92
N SER A 87 4.85 -12.18 3.03
CA SER A 87 4.36 -12.81 4.25
C SER A 87 3.33 -11.94 4.99
N SER A 88 3.40 -10.62 4.85
CA SER A 88 2.43 -9.67 5.42
C SER A 88 1.13 -9.53 4.61
N ASN A 89 1.11 -10.00 3.34
CA ASN A 89 0.03 -9.77 2.37
C ASN A 89 -0.68 -11.06 1.89
N LYS A 90 -0.70 -12.13 2.70
CA LYS A 90 -1.26 -13.45 2.30
C LYS A 90 -2.74 -13.46 1.84
N LYS A 91 -3.47 -12.34 1.92
CA LYS A 91 -4.86 -12.21 1.44
C LYS A 91 -5.01 -11.52 0.08
N CYS A 92 -3.94 -11.00 -0.52
CA CYS A 92 -3.98 -10.29 -1.80
C CYS A 92 -2.97 -10.90 -2.79
N ILE A 93 -3.21 -12.14 -3.23
CA ILE A 93 -2.65 -12.70 -4.47
C ILE A 93 -3.62 -13.74 -5.03
#